data_AF-A0A5E7SHC4-F1
#
_entry.id   AF-A0A5E7SHC4-F1
#
_cell.length_a   1.000
_cell.length_b   1.000
_cell.length_c   1.000
_cell.angle_alpha   90.00
_cell.angle_beta   90.00
_cell.angle_gamma   90.00
#
_symmetry.space_group_name_H-M   'P 1'
#
loop_
_entity.id
_entity.type
_entity.pdbx_description
1 polymer ?
#
loop_
_entity_poly.entity_id
_entity_poly.type
_entity_poly.pdbx_seq_one_letter_code
_entity_poly.pdbx_strand_id
1 'polypeptide(L)'
;MPRLREKSGAFCWGKSQGLLVRKMIRRLHDYKQIAYSLPMRTVFFETTSFTATVGDYLTDDEYRALQSHMQLNPQAGDVMPRTGGFRKLRWADGRRGKGRRGGLRVIYYWLMNNGQFWMFAIYDKDELENLTADQEKVLKKAIETELKKRGTP
;
A
#
# COMPACT_ATOMS: atom_id res chain seq x y z
N MET A 1 -31.58 -6.04 71.56
CA MET A 1 -30.40 -5.49 70.86
C MET A 1 -29.27 -6.52 70.92
N PRO A 2 -28.38 -6.70 69.93
CA PRO A 2 -28.37 -6.16 68.56
C PRO A 2 -28.32 -7.24 67.45
N ARG A 3 -28.76 -6.83 66.25
CA ARG A 3 -28.52 -7.51 64.96
C ARG A 3 -27.03 -7.55 64.64
N LEU A 4 -26.52 -8.68 64.20
CA LEU A 4 -25.24 -8.75 63.49
C LEU A 4 -25.49 -8.95 62.00
N ARG A 5 -24.99 -7.97 61.25
CA ARG A 5 -25.07 -7.77 59.81
C ARG A 5 -24.04 -8.71 59.15
N GLU A 6 -24.46 -9.56 58.23
CA GLU A 6 -23.53 -10.16 57.27
C GLU A 6 -22.94 -9.04 56.41
N LYS A 7 -21.61 -8.89 56.48
CA LYS A 7 -20.84 -8.08 55.54
C LYS A 7 -20.29 -9.00 54.47
N SER A 8 -20.77 -8.79 53.24
CA SER A 8 -20.19 -9.25 51.99
C SER A 8 -18.71 -8.83 51.90
N GLY A 9 -17.81 -9.82 51.98
CA GLY A 9 -16.39 -9.65 51.67
C GLY A 9 -16.18 -9.70 50.16
N ALA A 10 -16.27 -8.56 49.49
CA ALA A 10 -15.88 -8.42 48.10
C ALA A 10 -14.36 -8.67 47.97
N PHE A 11 -14.00 -9.75 47.29
CA PHE A 11 -12.64 -10.10 46.94
C PHE A 11 -12.10 -9.06 45.94
N CYS A 12 -11.28 -8.13 46.43
CA CYS A 12 -10.78 -6.99 45.66
C CYS A 12 -9.61 -7.41 44.75
N TRP A 13 -9.91 -8.03 43.61
CA TRP A 13 -8.99 -8.13 42.49
C TRP A 13 -9.01 -6.81 41.71
N GLY A 14 -7.92 -6.04 41.70
CA GLY A 14 -7.80 -4.96 40.70
C GLY A 14 -7.04 -3.71 41.13
N LYS A 15 -5.71 -3.81 41.29
CA LYS A 15 -4.82 -2.64 41.13
C LYS A 15 -3.51 -2.97 40.40
N SER A 16 -2.99 -4.19 40.57
CA SER A 16 -1.73 -4.62 39.94
C SER A 16 -1.82 -4.82 38.41
N GLN A 17 -2.91 -5.43 37.92
CA GLN A 17 -3.09 -5.70 36.48
C GLN A 17 -3.28 -4.42 35.65
N GLY A 18 -3.98 -3.41 36.19
CA GLY A 18 -4.19 -2.13 35.49
C GLY A 18 -2.91 -1.30 35.33
N LEU A 19 -1.95 -1.43 36.25
CA LEU A 19 -0.65 -0.75 36.16
C LEU A 19 0.26 -1.40 35.12
N LEU A 20 0.18 -2.73 34.98
CA LEU A 20 0.91 -3.49 33.96
C LEU A 20 0.44 -3.12 32.55
N VAL A 21 -0.89 -3.07 32.34
CA VAL A 21 -1.49 -2.66 31.07
C VAL A 21 -1.15 -1.22 30.71
N ARG A 22 -1.20 -0.29 31.68
CA ARG A 22 -0.78 1.10 31.48
C ARG A 22 0.71 1.25 31.17
N LYS A 23 1.58 0.42 31.77
CA LYS A 23 3.02 0.36 31.45
C LYS A 23 3.28 -0.22 30.05
N MET A 24 2.51 -1.22 29.61
CA MET A 24 2.59 -1.76 28.24
C MET A 24 2.13 -0.74 27.20
N ILE A 25 1.04 0.00 27.46
CA ILE A 25 0.53 1.05 26.57
C ILE A 25 1.52 2.22 26.42
N ARG A 26 2.24 2.61 27.48
CA ARG A 26 3.33 3.61 27.36
C ARG A 26 4.52 3.07 26.58
N ARG A 27 4.86 1.78 26.70
CA ARG A 27 5.97 1.15 25.94
C ARG A 27 5.68 0.95 24.46
N LEU A 28 4.42 0.94 24.04
CA LEU A 28 4.07 0.83 22.63
C LEU A 28 4.35 2.13 21.83
N HIS A 29 4.39 3.28 22.50
CA HIS A 29 4.70 4.57 21.85
C HIS A 29 6.20 4.80 21.58
N ASP A 30 7.09 4.00 22.18
CA ASP A 30 8.55 4.09 22.01
C ASP A 30 9.12 2.99 21.11
N TYR A 31 8.28 2.32 20.29
CA TYR A 31 8.81 1.45 19.23
C TYR A 31 9.37 2.32 18.10
N LYS A 32 10.67 2.63 18.20
CA LYS A 32 11.44 3.08 17.06
C LYS A 32 11.47 1.91 16.06
N GLN A 33 10.70 2.04 14.98
CA GLN A 33 10.65 1.05 13.91
C GLN A 33 12.02 1.04 13.21
N ILE A 34 12.96 0.22 13.69
CA ILE A 34 14.22 -0.04 13.01
C ILE A 34 13.90 -1.10 11.94
N ALA A 35 13.37 -0.65 10.81
CA ALA A 35 13.12 -1.52 9.67
C ALA A 35 14.47 -2.00 9.11
N TYR A 36 14.89 -3.20 9.49
CA TYR A 36 15.85 -3.94 8.68
C TYR A 36 15.10 -4.39 7.42
N SER A 37 15.10 -3.55 6.39
CA SER A 37 14.58 -3.91 5.08
C SER A 37 15.52 -4.94 4.45
N LEU A 38 15.39 -6.21 4.83
CA LEU A 38 15.76 -7.26 3.90
C LEU A 38 14.91 -7.00 2.65
N PRO A 39 15.50 -6.83 1.45
CA PRO A 39 14.72 -6.57 0.26
C PRO A 39 13.74 -7.73 0.14
N MET A 40 12.46 -7.46 0.38
CA MET A 40 11.41 -8.43 0.13
C MET A 40 11.59 -8.84 -1.33
N ARG A 41 11.62 -10.15 -1.60
CA ARG A 41 11.70 -10.65 -2.96
C ARG A 41 10.51 -10.09 -3.74
N THR A 42 10.76 -9.02 -4.47
CA THR A 42 9.72 -8.26 -5.15
C THR A 42 9.66 -8.70 -6.60
N VAL A 43 8.45 -8.98 -7.09
CA VAL A 43 8.24 -9.37 -8.48
C VAL A 43 7.37 -8.33 -9.15
N PHE A 44 7.82 -7.83 -10.30
CA PHE A 44 7.04 -6.96 -11.17
C PHE A 44 6.40 -7.79 -12.26
N PHE A 45 5.08 -7.78 -12.32
CA PHE A 45 4.29 -8.36 -13.41
C PHE A 45 3.81 -7.22 -14.28
N GLU A 46 4.06 -7.31 -15.58
CA GLU A 46 3.64 -6.29 -16.53
C GLU A 46 2.49 -6.83 -17.39
N THR A 47 1.52 -5.99 -17.68
CA THR A 47 0.58 -6.27 -18.76
C THR A 47 1.29 -6.13 -20.11
N THR A 48 0.80 -6.82 -21.13
CA THR A 48 1.32 -6.66 -22.51
C THR A 48 1.28 -5.19 -22.96
N SER A 49 0.24 -4.46 -22.58
CA SER A 49 0.13 -3.02 -22.89
C SER A 49 1.20 -2.19 -22.19
N PHE A 50 1.53 -2.49 -20.93
CA PHE A 50 2.56 -1.76 -20.19
C PHE A 50 3.94 -2.00 -20.79
N THR A 51 4.30 -3.26 -21.04
CA THR A 51 5.59 -3.61 -21.64
C THR A 51 5.76 -2.99 -23.02
N ALA A 52 4.68 -2.90 -23.80
CA ALA A 52 4.71 -2.29 -25.13
C ALA A 52 4.97 -0.78 -25.10
N THR A 53 4.51 -0.06 -24.08
CA THR A 53 4.59 1.41 -24.05
C THR A 53 5.66 1.97 -23.12
N VAL A 54 6.15 1.21 -22.13
CA VAL A 54 7.10 1.72 -21.13
C VAL A 54 8.37 2.32 -21.74
N GLY A 55 8.88 1.74 -22.83
CA GLY A 55 10.06 2.23 -23.54
C GLY A 55 9.87 3.61 -24.21
N ASP A 56 8.63 4.02 -24.46
CA ASP A 56 8.32 5.35 -25.02
C ASP A 56 8.46 6.46 -23.97
N TYR A 57 8.39 6.09 -22.68
CA TYR A 57 8.44 7.02 -21.55
C TYR A 57 9.75 6.94 -20.75
N LEU A 58 10.28 5.73 -20.55
CA LEU A 58 11.41 5.47 -19.67
C LEU A 58 12.45 4.60 -20.38
N THR A 59 13.71 5.02 -20.29
CA THR A 59 14.85 4.14 -20.55
C THR A 59 14.95 3.04 -19.48
N ASP A 60 15.68 1.97 -19.76
CA ASP A 60 15.87 0.86 -18.82
C ASP A 60 16.40 1.32 -17.44
N ASP A 61 17.29 2.31 -17.42
CA ASP A 61 17.84 2.87 -16.18
C ASP A 61 16.81 3.71 -15.41
N GLU A 62 16.01 4.50 -16.12
CA GLU A 62 14.91 5.27 -15.51
C GLU A 62 13.80 4.33 -15.00
N TYR A 63 13.52 3.25 -15.72
CA TYR A 63 12.56 2.23 -15.29
C TYR A 63 13.08 1.47 -14.06
N ARG A 64 14.38 1.13 -14.02
CA ARG A 64 15.01 0.54 -12.82
C ARG A 64 14.95 1.48 -11.63
N ALA A 65 15.12 2.79 -11.84
CA ALA A 65 14.97 3.79 -10.79
C ALA A 65 13.52 3.86 -10.26
N LEU A 66 12.53 3.81 -11.14
CA LEU A 66 11.11 3.72 -10.77
C LEU A 66 10.84 2.45 -9.94
N GLN A 67 11.27 1.27 -10.41
CA GLN A 67 11.08 0.01 -9.69
C GLN A 67 11.73 0.04 -8.30
N SER A 68 12.94 0.60 -8.19
CA SER A 68 13.64 0.75 -6.91
C SER A 68 12.88 1.67 -5.96
N HIS A 69 12.35 2.78 -6.47
CA HIS A 69 11.50 3.68 -5.69
C HIS A 69 10.23 2.98 -5.19
N MET A 70 9.56 2.21 -6.05
CA MET A 70 8.35 1.46 -5.69
C MET A 70 8.64 0.37 -4.65
N GLN A 71 9.77 -0.32 -4.75
CA GLN A 71 10.18 -1.31 -3.74
C GLN A 71 10.37 -0.68 -2.35
N LEU A 72 11.01 0.49 -2.29
CA LEU A 72 11.22 1.23 -1.04
C LEU A 72 9.92 1.86 -0.52
N ASN A 73 9.02 2.25 -1.43
CA ASN A 73 7.77 2.93 -1.09
C ASN A 73 6.56 2.30 -1.80
N PRO A 74 6.13 1.08 -1.42
CA PRO A 74 5.05 0.37 -2.13
C PRO A 74 3.70 1.08 -2.11
N GLN A 75 3.53 2.03 -1.20
CA GLN A 75 2.29 2.81 -1.02
C GLN A 75 2.39 4.23 -1.58
N ALA A 76 3.47 4.59 -2.28
CA ALA A 76 3.70 5.95 -2.81
C ALA A 76 2.63 6.42 -3.81
N GLY A 77 1.83 5.50 -4.37
CA GLY A 77 0.73 5.84 -5.26
C GLY A 77 -0.57 6.07 -4.52
N ASP A 78 -1.30 7.09 -4.93
CA ASP A 78 -2.64 7.41 -4.43
C ASP A 78 -3.59 6.27 -4.77
N VAL A 79 -4.35 5.79 -3.78
CA VAL A 79 -5.36 4.76 -4.02
C VAL A 79 -6.46 5.34 -4.91
N MET A 80 -6.71 4.69 -6.03
CA MET A 80 -7.80 5.05 -6.93
C MET A 80 -9.13 4.56 -6.32
N PRO A 81 -10.07 5.46 -5.99
CA PRO A 81 -11.32 5.07 -5.37
C PRO A 81 -12.11 4.13 -6.29
N ARG A 82 -12.92 3.24 -5.70
CA ARG A 82 -13.82 2.32 -6.42
C ARG A 82 -13.16 1.30 -7.38
N THR A 83 -11.84 1.30 -7.52
CA THR A 83 -11.10 0.35 -8.39
C THR A 83 -10.70 -0.96 -7.73
N GLY A 84 -10.97 -1.14 -6.43
CA GLY A 84 -10.57 -2.36 -5.71
C GLY A 84 -9.11 -2.36 -5.24
N GLY A 85 -8.45 -1.20 -5.19
CA GLY A 85 -7.11 -1.06 -4.59
C GLY A 85 -5.99 -0.74 -5.58
N PHE A 86 -6.31 -0.40 -6.83
CA PHE A 86 -5.32 0.16 -7.74
C PHE A 86 -4.77 1.47 -7.19
N ARG A 87 -3.51 1.74 -7.54
CA ARG A 87 -2.77 2.92 -7.13
C ARG A 87 -2.27 3.67 -8.34
N LYS A 88 -2.27 5.00 -8.24
CA LYS A 88 -1.74 5.92 -9.24
C LYS A 88 -0.50 6.60 -8.66
N LEU A 89 0.68 6.20 -9.12
CA LEU A 89 1.94 6.85 -8.76
C LEU A 89 2.21 7.99 -9.74
N ARG A 90 2.50 9.17 -9.19
CA ARG A 90 3.02 10.31 -9.95
C ARG A 90 4.54 10.21 -9.94
N TRP A 91 5.14 10.07 -11.11
CA TRP A 91 6.57 9.93 -11.27
C TRP A 91 7.14 11.13 -12.03
N ALA A 92 8.02 11.87 -11.39
CA ALA A 92 8.77 12.96 -12.00
C ALA A 92 10.25 12.55 -11.99
N ASP A 93 10.88 12.46 -13.16
CA ASP A 93 12.32 12.22 -13.21
C ASP A 93 13.07 13.50 -12.79
N GLY A 94 13.90 13.37 -11.76
CA GLY A 94 14.70 14.45 -11.17
C GLY A 94 16.05 14.69 -11.86
N ARG A 95 16.42 13.92 -12.90
CA ARG A 95 17.72 14.05 -13.58
C ARG A 95 17.72 15.02 -14.78
N ARG A 96 16.57 15.57 -15.18
CA ARG A 96 16.48 16.42 -16.37
C ARG A 96 16.10 17.87 -16.09
N GLY A 97 16.94 18.76 -16.63
CA GLY A 97 16.63 20.17 -16.81
C GLY A 97 15.42 20.38 -17.75
N LYS A 98 14.86 21.58 -17.62
CA LYS A 98 13.75 22.17 -18.39
C LYS A 98 13.70 21.67 -19.85
N GLY A 99 12.74 20.79 -20.18
CA GLY A 99 12.39 20.54 -21.59
C GLY A 99 12.00 19.13 -22.07
N ARG A 100 12.04 18.06 -21.26
CA ARG A 100 11.54 16.74 -21.71
C ARG A 100 10.58 16.08 -20.71
N ARG A 101 9.29 16.14 -21.11
CA ARG A 101 8.06 15.39 -20.74
C ARG A 101 7.62 15.46 -19.27
N GLY A 102 6.41 15.99 -19.08
CA GLY A 102 5.78 16.26 -17.78
C GLY A 102 5.55 15.02 -16.92
N GLY A 103 5.04 15.24 -15.71
CA GLY A 103 4.87 14.17 -14.71
C GLY A 103 4.11 12.97 -15.23
N LEU A 104 4.78 11.81 -15.23
CA LEU A 104 4.25 10.52 -15.64
C LEU A 104 3.28 9.99 -14.57
N ARG A 105 2.32 9.18 -15.01
CA ARG A 105 1.40 8.44 -14.16
C ARG A 105 1.58 6.96 -14.43
N VAL A 106 1.80 6.23 -13.35
CA VAL A 106 1.91 4.77 -13.37
C VAL A 106 0.74 4.20 -12.59
N ILE A 107 -0.08 3.38 -13.25
CA ILE A 107 -1.16 2.64 -12.62
C ILE A 107 -0.65 1.25 -12.27
N TYR A 108 -0.72 0.89 -11.00
CA TYR A 108 -0.27 -0.41 -10.51
C TYR A 108 -1.18 -0.95 -9.41
N TYR A 109 -1.06 -2.26 -9.16
CA TYR A 109 -1.64 -2.92 -8.00
C TYR A 109 -0.52 -3.47 -7.12
N TRP A 110 -0.60 -3.26 -5.80
CA TRP A 110 0.37 -3.77 -4.84
C TRP A 110 -0.23 -4.90 -4.01
N LEU A 111 0.25 -6.12 -4.25
CA LEU A 111 -0.16 -7.31 -3.50
C LEU A 111 0.86 -7.59 -2.38
N MET A 112 0.57 -7.04 -1.19
CA MET A 112 1.47 -7.05 -0.03
C MET A 112 1.91 -8.47 0.38
N ASN A 113 0.98 -9.43 0.41
CA ASN A 113 1.24 -10.77 0.93
C ASN A 113 2.27 -11.55 0.09
N ASN A 114 2.46 -11.17 -1.18
CA ASN A 114 3.32 -11.89 -2.11
C ASN A 114 4.48 -11.02 -2.62
N GLY A 115 4.59 -9.77 -2.16
CA GLY A 115 5.60 -8.82 -2.64
C GLY A 115 5.49 -8.53 -4.15
N GLN A 116 4.27 -8.45 -4.70
CA GLN A 116 4.08 -8.33 -6.15
C GLN A 116 3.54 -6.96 -6.54
N PHE A 117 4.24 -6.30 -7.47
CA PHE A 117 3.72 -5.14 -8.19
C PHE A 117 3.17 -5.60 -9.52
N TRP A 118 1.93 -5.26 -9.81
CA TRP A 118 1.33 -5.51 -11.12
C TRP A 118 1.19 -4.17 -11.84
N MET A 119 1.93 -4.00 -12.92
CA MET A 119 2.05 -2.77 -13.70
C MET A 119 1.05 -2.82 -14.85
N PHE A 120 0.10 -1.88 -14.87
CA PHE A 120 -1.01 -1.91 -15.82
C PHE A 120 -0.89 -0.87 -16.92
N ALA A 121 -0.51 0.36 -16.58
CA ALA A 121 -0.37 1.44 -17.53
C ALA A 121 0.67 2.46 -17.08
N ILE A 122 1.33 3.07 -18.05
CA ILE A 122 2.15 4.27 -17.92
C ILE A 122 1.71 5.25 -19.00
N TYR A 123 1.54 6.51 -18.63
CA TYR A 123 1.09 7.57 -19.52
C TYR A 123 1.52 8.93 -18.96
N ASP A 124 1.54 9.96 -19.79
CA ASP A 124 1.86 11.32 -19.35
C ASP A 124 0.66 12.02 -18.67
N LYS A 125 0.73 13.33 -18.46
CA LYS A 125 -0.38 14.08 -17.85
C LYS A 125 -1.54 14.33 -18.82
N ASP A 126 -1.25 14.39 -20.10
CA ASP A 126 -2.10 14.99 -21.11
C ASP A 126 -2.79 13.89 -21.97
N GLU A 127 -2.36 12.64 -21.84
CA GLU A 127 -2.86 11.49 -22.62
C GLU A 127 -4.13 10.83 -22.09
N LEU A 128 -4.38 10.82 -20.77
CA LEU A 128 -5.50 10.06 -20.20
C LEU A 128 -6.42 10.92 -19.34
N GLU A 129 -7.68 10.99 -19.77
CA GLU A 129 -8.78 11.48 -18.95
C GLU A 129 -9.02 10.58 -17.73
N ASN A 130 -9.72 11.10 -16.73
CA ASN A 130 -10.10 10.29 -15.57
C ASN A 130 -10.99 9.13 -16.00
N LEU A 131 -10.78 7.95 -15.40
CA LEU A 131 -11.64 6.79 -15.65
C LEU A 131 -13.10 7.10 -15.32
N THR A 132 -14.01 6.60 -16.13
CA THR A 132 -15.45 6.65 -15.81
C THR A 132 -15.77 5.67 -14.68
N ALA A 133 -16.88 5.91 -13.97
CA ALA A 133 -17.30 5.03 -12.88
C ALA A 133 -17.52 3.57 -13.34
N ASP A 134 -17.96 3.38 -14.59
CA ASP A 134 -18.14 2.05 -15.17
C ASP A 134 -16.80 1.36 -15.44
N GLN A 135 -15.81 2.09 -15.96
CA GLN A 135 -14.45 1.58 -16.15
C GLN A 135 -13.80 1.19 -14.82
N GLU A 136 -13.94 2.00 -13.78
CA GLU A 136 -13.46 1.68 -12.43
C GLU A 136 -14.09 0.40 -11.88
N LYS A 137 -15.40 0.21 -12.11
CA LYS A 137 -16.13 -0.99 -11.70
C LYS A 137 -15.68 -2.24 -12.44
N VAL A 138 -15.38 -2.13 -13.74
CA VAL A 138 -14.82 -3.22 -14.53
C VAL A 138 -13.44 -3.62 -14.01
N LEU A 139 -12.55 -2.65 -13.74
CA LEU A 139 -11.23 -2.90 -13.16
C LEU A 139 -11.34 -3.61 -11.80
N LYS A 140 -12.24 -3.13 -10.93
CA LYS A 140 -12.50 -3.75 -9.63
C LYS A 140 -12.91 -5.21 -9.77
N LYS A 141 -13.86 -5.52 -10.65
CA LYS A 141 -14.31 -6.91 -10.88
C LYS A 141 -13.18 -7.79 -11.43
N ALA A 142 -12.38 -7.26 -12.35
CA ALA A 142 -11.27 -8.00 -12.94
C ALA A 142 -10.24 -8.38 -11.86
N ILE A 143 -9.82 -7.42 -11.02
CA ILE A 143 -8.84 -7.70 -9.98
C ILE A 143 -9.40 -8.65 -8.90
N GLU A 144 -10.65 -8.47 -8.46
CA GLU A 144 -11.29 -9.38 -7.50
C GLU A 144 -11.35 -10.81 -8.02
N THR A 145 -11.62 -10.98 -9.32
CA THR A 145 -11.65 -12.31 -9.95
C THR A 145 -10.25 -12.95 -9.95
N GLU A 146 -9.22 -12.17 -10.27
CA GLU A 146 -7.85 -12.68 -10.26
C GLU A 146 -7.31 -12.98 -8.86
N LEU A 147 -7.66 -12.16 -7.86
CA LEU A 147 -7.29 -12.44 -6.47
C LEU A 147 -7.94 -13.73 -5.95
N LYS A 148 -9.22 -13.95 -6.27
CA LYS A 148 -9.93 -15.20 -5.95
C LYS A 148 -9.28 -16.43 -6.58
N LYS A 149 -8.88 -16.36 -7.86
CA LYS A 149 -8.17 -17.45 -8.54
C LYS A 149 -6.84 -17.78 -7.88
N ARG A 150 -6.14 -16.77 -7.36
CA ARG A 150 -4.84 -16.94 -6.68
C ARG A 150 -4.98 -17.37 -5.21
N GLY A 151 -6.20 -17.59 -4.73
CA GLY A 151 -6.45 -18.01 -3.34
C GLY A 151 -6.06 -16.96 -2.30
N THR A 152 -5.93 -15.68 -2.69
CA THR A 152 -5.68 -14.59 -1.77
C THR A 152 -7.02 -13.97 -1.38
N PRO A 153 -7.49 -14.14 -0.13
CA PRO A 153 -8.77 -13.59 0.33
C PRO A 153 -8.75 -12.07 0.49
#